data_AF-A0A1J5FC64-F1
#
_entry.id   AF-A0A1J5FC64-F1
#
_cell.length_a   1.000
_cell.length_b   1.000
_cell.length_c   1.000
_cell.angle_alpha   90.00
_cell.angle_beta   90.00
_cell.angle_gamma   90.00
#
_symmetry.space_group_name_H-M   'P 1'
#
loop_
_entity.id
_entity.type
_entity.pdbx_description
1 polymer ?
#
loop_
_entity_poly.entity_id
_entity_poly.type
_entity_poly.pdbx_seq_one_letter_code
_entity_poly.pdbx_strand_id
1 'polypeptide(L)'
;MFNNSLILQEDLEIMDLSKVMKIDVECHGLLANTFGFGHLIIEQQKDEVKIIHFISKPYEVWQILRENTTYVDQGSQAVHFLRN
;
A
#
# COMPACT_ATOMS: atom_id res chain seq x y z
N MET A 1 -25.01 -2.38 -31.11
CA MET A 1 -23.62 -2.44 -30.58
C MET A 1 -23.62 -1.68 -29.27
N PHE A 2 -23.58 -2.38 -28.14
CA PHE A 2 -23.51 -1.76 -26.83
C PHE A 2 -22.05 -1.31 -26.61
N ASN A 3 -21.84 0.01 -26.54
CA ASN A 3 -20.54 0.59 -26.25
C ASN A 3 -20.20 0.32 -24.78
N ASN A 4 -19.35 -0.69 -24.54
CA ASN A 4 -18.71 -0.98 -23.26
C ASN A 4 -17.66 0.09 -22.89
N SER A 5 -18.05 1.37 -22.86
CA SER A 5 -17.21 2.50 -22.44
C SER A 5 -17.38 2.84 -20.96
N LEU A 6 -17.90 1.89 -20.17
CA LEU A 6 -17.95 1.94 -18.70
C LEU A 6 -16.88 1.05 -18.06
N ILE A 7 -15.97 0.48 -18.87
CA ILE A 7 -14.70 -0.02 -18.33
C ILE A 7 -14.02 1.23 -17.83
N LEU A 8 -14.11 1.38 -16.51
CA LEU A 8 -13.55 2.45 -15.72
C LEU A 8 -12.24 2.86 -16.37
N GLN A 9 -12.13 4.15 -16.65
CA GLN A 9 -10.84 4.80 -16.58
C GLN A 9 -10.41 4.59 -15.12
N GLU A 10 -9.87 3.40 -14.81
CA GLU A 10 -9.45 3.04 -13.48
C GLU A 10 -8.41 4.08 -13.11
N ASP A 11 -8.68 4.83 -12.04
CA ASP A 11 -7.77 5.82 -11.50
C ASP A 11 -6.49 5.08 -11.06
N LEU A 12 -5.58 4.88 -12.02
CA LEU A 12 -4.34 4.16 -11.82
C LEU A 12 -3.37 5.12 -11.13
N GLU A 13 -3.24 4.95 -9.83
CA GLU A 13 -2.31 5.70 -9.02
C GLU A 13 -0.99 4.93 -8.89
N ILE A 14 0.11 5.52 -9.34
CA ILE A 14 1.45 4.96 -9.17
C ILE A 14 2.07 5.56 -7.90
N MET A 15 2.41 4.69 -6.94
CA MET A 15 3.07 5.06 -5.69
C MET A 15 4.52 4.57 -5.66
N ASP A 16 5.42 5.44 -5.21
CA ASP A 16 6.83 5.10 -5.00
C ASP A 16 7.03 4.53 -3.59
N LEU A 17 7.26 3.22 -3.50
CA LEU A 17 7.41 2.50 -2.24
C LEU A 17 8.64 2.95 -1.42
N SER A 18 9.64 3.61 -2.03
CA SER A 18 10.80 4.13 -1.30
C SER A 18 10.47 5.32 -0.39
N LYS A 19 9.33 5.97 -0.62
CA LYS A 19 8.84 7.10 0.18
C LYS A 19 7.90 6.68 1.30
N VAL A 20 7.51 5.41 1.34
CA VAL A 20 6.59 4.87 2.36
C VAL A 20 7.34 4.72 3.68
N MET A 21 6.84 5.37 4.71
CA MET A 21 7.41 5.38 6.06
C MET A 21 6.71 4.37 6.98
N LYS A 22 5.39 4.25 6.84
CA LYS A 22 4.56 3.39 7.68
C LYS A 22 3.33 2.92 6.92
N ILE A 23 2.90 1.70 7.22
CA ILE A 23 1.72 1.07 6.64
C ILE A 23 0.89 0.48 7.78
N ASP A 24 -0.33 0.98 7.94
CA ASP A 24 -1.30 0.47 8.91
C ASP A 24 -2.50 -0.16 8.20
N VAL A 25 -3.13 -1.10 8.90
CA VAL A 25 -4.35 -1.78 8.46
C VAL A 25 -5.43 -1.58 9.49
N GLU A 26 -6.59 -1.12 9.03
CA GLU A 26 -7.77 -0.98 9.87
C GLU A 26 -8.92 -1.86 9.34
N CYS A 27 -9.35 -2.81 10.16
CA CYS A 27 -10.52 -3.64 9.90
C CYS A 27 -11.60 -3.29 10.93
N HIS A 28 -12.51 -2.40 10.59
CA HIS A 28 -13.54 -1.93 11.52
C HIS A 28 -14.85 -2.71 11.39
N GLY A 29 -15.25 -3.39 12.47
CA GLY A 29 -16.58 -3.98 12.63
C GLY A 29 -16.68 -5.46 12.27
N LEU A 30 -17.74 -6.11 12.78
CA LEU A 30 -17.97 -7.55 12.67
C LEU A 30 -18.16 -8.00 11.21
N LEU A 31 -18.82 -7.17 10.40
CA LEU A 31 -19.04 -7.43 8.98
C LEU A 31 -17.77 -7.24 8.14
N ALA A 32 -16.95 -6.21 8.40
CA ALA A 32 -15.68 -6.02 7.71
C ALA A 32 -14.73 -7.21 7.93
N ASN A 33 -14.71 -7.75 9.15
CA ASN A 33 -13.93 -8.95 9.47
C ASN A 33 -14.50 -10.23 8.81
N THR A 34 -15.83 -10.30 8.64
CA THR A 34 -16.52 -11.47 8.03
C THR A 34 -16.41 -11.47 6.50
N PHE A 35 -16.54 -10.31 5.87
CA PHE A 35 -16.40 -10.15 4.42
C PHE A 35 -14.95 -9.93 3.98
N GLY A 36 -14.03 -9.76 4.93
CA GLY A 36 -12.60 -9.63 4.69
C GLY A 36 -12.20 -8.32 4.03
N PHE A 37 -12.92 -7.22 4.29
CA PHE A 37 -12.59 -5.90 3.77
C PHE A 37 -12.05 -4.99 4.87
N GLY A 38 -11.15 -4.08 4.51
CA GLY A 38 -10.66 -3.06 5.44
C GLY A 38 -10.05 -1.87 4.72
N HIS A 39 -9.34 -1.05 5.49
CA HIS A 39 -8.63 0.12 5.03
C HIS A 39 -7.13 -0.12 5.16
N LEU A 40 -6.40 0.40 4.18
CA LEU A 40 -4.95 0.48 4.22
C LEU A 40 -4.58 1.96 4.34
N ILE A 41 -3.78 2.29 5.35
CA ILE A 41 -3.29 3.64 5.59
C ILE A 41 -1.79 3.61 5.32
N ILE A 42 -1.36 4.45 4.39
CA ILE A 42 0.04 4.56 3.98
C ILE A 42 0.52 5.97 4.31
N GLU A 43 1.46 6.06 5.24
CA GLU A 43 2.16 7.30 5.55
C GLU A 43 3.43 7.38 4.70
N GLN A 44 3.61 8.50 3.99
CA GLN A 44 4.76 8.80 3.16
C GLN A 44 5.57 9.97 3.75
N GLN A 45 6.80 10.14 3.26
CA GLN A 45 7.62 11.31 3.58
C GLN A 45 6.89 12.62 3.29
N LYS A 46 7.25 13.69 4.01
CA LYS A 46 6.59 15.02 3.98
C LYS A 46 5.16 15.02 4.53
N ASP A 47 4.88 14.13 5.47
CA ASP A 47 3.60 14.04 6.19
C ASP A 47 2.39 13.78 5.27
N GLU A 48 2.61 13.15 4.11
CA GLU A 48 1.54 12.78 3.18
C GLU A 48 0.92 11.45 3.62
N VAL A 49 -0.38 11.44 3.92
CA VAL A 49 -1.13 10.25 4.31
C VAL A 49 -2.11 9.87 3.21
N LYS A 50 -2.04 8.61 2.75
CA LYS A 50 -2.98 8.04 1.79
C LYS A 50 -3.80 6.94 2.45
N ILE A 51 -5.12 7.01 2.26
CA ILE A 51 -6.05 6.02 2.78
C ILE A 51 -6.71 5.33 1.59
N ILE A 52 -6.46 4.04 1.45
CA ILE A 52 -7.09 3.19 0.43
C ILE A 52 -8.21 2.42 1.12
N HIS A 53 -9.44 2.68 0.67
CA HIS A 53 -10.63 2.07 1.25
C HIS A 53 -11.04 0.79 0.52
N PHE A 54 -11.81 -0.07 1.20
CA PHE A 54 -12.43 -1.27 0.64
C PHE A 54 -11.45 -2.28 0.04
N ILE A 55 -10.26 -2.41 0.64
CA ILE A 55 -9.30 -3.45 0.23
C ILE A 55 -9.77 -4.80 0.74
N SER A 56 -9.89 -5.77 -0.18
CA SER A 56 -10.10 -7.18 0.16
C SER A 56 -8.82 -7.79 0.75
N LYS A 57 -8.94 -8.58 1.83
CA LYS A 57 -7.83 -9.22 2.54
C LYS A 57 -6.71 -8.21 2.87
N PRO A 58 -7.00 -7.13 3.62
CA PRO A 58 -6.06 -6.03 3.81
C PRO A 58 -4.74 -6.46 4.48
N TYR A 59 -4.75 -7.51 5.30
CA TYR A 59 -3.53 -8.10 5.87
C TYR A 59 -2.61 -8.74 4.83
N GLU A 60 -3.17 -9.42 3.81
CA GLU A 60 -2.36 -10.01 2.73
C GLU A 60 -1.70 -8.90 1.90
N VAL A 61 -2.45 -7.84 1.61
CA VAL A 61 -1.94 -6.65 0.91
C VAL A 61 -0.85 -5.96 1.73
N TRP A 62 -1.06 -5.76 3.03
CA TRP A 62 -0.06 -5.22 3.94
C TRP A 62 1.21 -6.06 3.96
N GLN A 63 1.10 -7.39 3.99
CA GLN A 63 2.26 -8.28 3.99
C GLN A 63 3.08 -8.11 2.70
N ILE A 64 2.42 -8.10 1.53
CA ILE A 64 3.08 -7.88 0.23
C ILE A 64 3.80 -6.53 0.24
N LEU A 65 3.13 -5.46 0.68
CA LEU A 65 3.73 -4.13 0.70
C LEU A 65 4.91 -4.06 1.67
N ARG A 66 4.81 -4.67 2.84
CA ARG A 66 5.89 -4.72 3.84
C ARG A 66 7.12 -5.47 3.32
N GLU A 67 6.92 -6.61 2.67
CA GLU A 67 8.03 -7.39 2.08
C GLU A 67 8.76 -6.58 1.02
N ASN A 68 8.02 -5.83 0.19
CA ASN A 68 8.59 -5.00 -0.86
C ASN A 68 9.22 -3.70 -0.35
N THR A 69 8.69 -3.07 0.71
CA THR A 69 9.31 -1.88 1.32
C THR A 69 10.54 -2.22 2.16
N THR A 70 10.53 -3.33 2.90
CA THR A 70 11.71 -3.80 3.67
C THR A 70 12.89 -4.11 2.75
N TYR A 71 12.61 -4.68 1.57
CA TYR A 71 13.63 -4.92 0.55
C TYR A 71 14.26 -3.62 0.04
N VAL A 72 13.46 -2.58 -0.16
CA VAL A 72 13.94 -1.25 -0.59
C VAL A 72 14.80 -0.57 0.48
N ASP A 73 14.45 -0.70 1.77
CA ASP A 73 15.25 -0.18 2.88
C ASP A 73 16.63 -0.87 2.94
N GLN A 74 16.68 -2.20 2.80
CA GLN A 74 17.94 -2.96 2.78
C GLN A 74 18.79 -2.67 1.53
N GLY A 75 18.17 -2.51 0.35
CA GLY A 75 18.86 -2.12 -0.88
C GLY A 75 19.46 -0.71 -0.80
N SER A 76 18.84 0.18 -0.04
CA SER A 76 19.32 1.56 0.18
C SER A 76 20.44 1.63 1.23
N GLN A 77 20.45 0.73 2.22
CA GLN A 77 21.53 0.62 3.20
C GLN A 77 22.80 -0.05 2.66
N ALA A 78 22.72 -0.79 1.55
CA ALA A 78 23.86 -1.50 0.97
C ALA A 78 24.93 -0.62 0.29
N VAL A 79 24.73 0.71 0.16
CA VAL A 79 25.66 1.62 -0.55
C VAL A 79 26.42 2.58 0.39
N HIS A 80 26.42 2.32 1.70
CA HIS A 80 27.23 3.09 2.66
C HIS A 80 28.14 2.21 3.53
N PHE A 81 28.93 1.33 2.92
CA PHE A 81 30.20 0.93 3.52
C PHE A 81 31.28 1.91 3.06
N LEU A 82 31.40 3.01 3.80
CA LEU A 82 32.53 3.92 3.69
C LEU A 82 33.81 3.18 4.06
N ARG A 83 34.71 3.16 3.08
CA ARG A 83 36.13 2.86 3.19
C ARG A 83 36.76 3.70 4.32
N ASN A 84 37.43 3.03 5.25
CA ASN A 84 38.57 3.56 6.03
C ASN A 84 39.54 2.40 6.28
#